data_AF-A0A804KR28-F1
#
_entry.id   AF-A0A804KR28-F1
#
_cell.length_a   1.000
_cell.length_b   1.000
_cell.length_c   1.000
_cell.angle_alpha   90.00
_cell.angle_beta   90.00
_cell.angle_gamma   90.00
#
_symmetry.space_group_name_H-M   'P 1'
#
loop_
_entity.id
_entity.type
_entity.pdbx_description
1 polymer ?
#
loop_
_entity_poly.entity_id
_entity_poly.type
_entity_poly.pdbx_seq_one_letter_code
_entity_poly.pdbx_strand_id
1 'polypeptide(L)'
;MALLGPVTAAPSDSLSICLANIGSGTPFISLLELRHIDNHLAYQDANQSAALLFYSRYNLGSLTNDTVRYPQDKYDRTWRPCNGYIDCGTWNFTSSSLGIKTTRGDAYEVPGVVMGTATVAADNFTLQHSLGYGLNSSVQTTFYIYLHFADFDYLSGNGSRIFQVRADGEPDSDNISPAYLLATHVHFIHQLAYPGLYGYFNLTRVAGSTLPPILNAAEVYIPINLSVLATDAADGMLSHH
;
A
#
# COMPACT_ATOMS: atom_id res chain seq x y z
N MET A 1 3.62 -15.03 11.28
CA MET A 1 4.44 -15.05 10.05
C MET A 1 3.68 -14.25 8.99
N ALA A 2 4.13 -13.05 8.65
CA ALA A 2 3.42 -12.15 7.73
C ALA A 2 4.06 -12.23 6.34
N LEU A 3 3.23 -12.25 5.29
CA LEU A 3 3.67 -12.13 3.91
C LEU A 3 4.24 -10.72 3.69
N LEU A 4 5.57 -10.61 3.69
CA LEU A 4 6.33 -9.38 3.45
C LEU A 4 7.06 -9.44 2.09
N GLY A 5 6.61 -10.30 1.19
CA GLY A 5 7.23 -10.54 -0.11
C GLY A 5 6.85 -9.49 -1.17
N PRO A 6 7.65 -9.38 -2.25
CA PRO A 6 7.35 -8.46 -3.35
C PRO A 6 6.16 -8.93 -4.18
N VAL A 7 5.49 -8.00 -4.86
CA VAL A 7 4.59 -8.29 -5.98
C VAL A 7 5.41 -8.34 -7.27
N THR A 8 5.24 -9.39 -8.06
CA THR A 8 5.99 -9.60 -9.30
C THR A 8 5.07 -10.10 -10.40
N ALA A 9 5.35 -9.69 -11.64
CA ALA A 9 4.72 -10.28 -12.81
C ALA A 9 5.41 -11.59 -13.17
N ALA A 10 4.65 -12.67 -13.25
CA ALA A 10 5.17 -13.96 -13.69
C ALA A 10 5.44 -13.92 -15.21
N PRO A 11 6.69 -14.10 -15.68
CA PRO A 11 7.00 -14.11 -17.11
C PRO A 11 6.65 -15.45 -17.78
N SER A 12 6.41 -16.51 -16.98
CA SER A 12 6.09 -17.85 -17.44
C SER A 12 5.28 -18.61 -16.38
N ASP A 13 4.81 -19.81 -16.73
CA ASP A 13 4.12 -20.73 -15.81
C ASP A 13 5.07 -21.39 -14.78
N SER A 14 6.36 -21.06 -14.83
CA SER A 14 7.39 -21.56 -13.91
C SER A 14 8.08 -20.42 -13.16
N LEU A 15 8.37 -20.66 -11.89
CA LEU A 15 9.13 -19.75 -11.02
C LEU A 15 10.38 -20.47 -10.53
N SER A 16 11.55 -19.89 -10.82
CA SER A 16 12.83 -20.35 -10.30
C SER A 16 13.25 -19.49 -9.10
N ILE A 17 13.60 -20.14 -8.00
CA ILE A 17 14.10 -19.47 -6.79
C ILE A 17 15.51 -19.99 -6.53
N CYS A 18 16.48 -19.09 -6.51
CA CYS A 18 17.87 -19.40 -6.23
C CYS A 18 18.22 -18.97 -4.80
N LEU A 19 18.94 -19.82 -4.08
CA LEU A 19 19.51 -19.52 -2.78
C LEU A 19 21.04 -19.43 -2.89
N ALA A 20 21.57 -18.22 -2.86
CA ALA A 20 23.01 -17.98 -2.96
C ALA A 20 23.67 -17.85 -1.57
N ASN A 21 24.82 -18.50 -1.38
CA ASN A 21 25.65 -18.30 -0.20
C ASN A 21 26.59 -17.11 -0.40
N ILE A 22 26.36 -16.03 0.35
CA ILE A 22 27.17 -14.80 0.32
C ILE A 22 28.37 -14.83 1.30
N GLY A 23 28.91 -16.02 1.58
CA GLY A 23 30.00 -16.21 2.54
C GLY A 23 29.56 -16.23 4.01
N SER A 24 28.26 -16.34 4.28
CA SER A 24 27.67 -16.26 5.64
C SER A 24 27.06 -17.58 6.13
N GLY A 25 27.25 -18.69 5.42
CA GLY A 25 26.80 -20.02 5.82
C GLY A 25 25.84 -20.67 4.81
N THR A 26 25.18 -21.76 5.20
CA THR A 26 24.28 -22.51 4.31
C THR A 26 22.94 -21.78 4.18
N PRO A 27 22.53 -21.33 2.98
CA PRO A 27 21.22 -20.73 2.77
C PRO A 27 20.09 -21.75 3.02
N PHE A 28 18.99 -21.32 3.64
CA PHE A 28 17.81 -22.15 3.81
C PHE A 28 16.52 -21.33 3.71
N ILE A 29 15.43 -21.95 3.26
CA ILE A 29 14.06 -21.41 3.28
C ILE A 29 13.24 -22.28 4.22
N SER A 30 12.58 -21.68 5.20
CA SER A 30 11.64 -22.40 6.09
C SER A 30 10.23 -22.50 5.50
N LEU A 31 9.81 -21.50 4.73
CA LEU A 31 8.51 -21.46 4.06
C LEU A 31 8.58 -20.56 2.82
N LEU A 32 7.95 -21.01 1.76
CA LEU A 32 7.66 -20.23 0.57
C LEU A 32 6.15 -20.21 0.36
N GLU A 33 5.56 -19.02 0.37
CA GLU A 33 4.14 -18.81 0.10
C GLU A 33 3.99 -18.00 -1.19
N LEU A 34 3.18 -18.51 -2.12
CA LEU A 34 2.84 -17.85 -3.36
C LEU A 34 1.32 -17.58 -3.35
N ARG A 35 0.95 -16.31 -3.51
CA ARG A 35 -0.46 -15.88 -3.59
C ARG A 35 -0.68 -15.26 -4.97
N HIS A 36 -1.54 -15.89 -5.75
CA HIS A 36 -1.92 -15.37 -7.06
C HIS A 36 -2.84 -14.17 -6.90
N ILE A 37 -2.59 -13.11 -7.67
CA ILE A 37 -3.47 -11.94 -7.78
C ILE A 37 -4.22 -12.07 -9.10
N ASP A 38 -5.54 -12.25 -9.03
CA ASP A 38 -6.33 -12.68 -10.18
C ASP A 38 -6.53 -11.57 -11.22
N ASN A 39 -6.47 -10.31 -10.79
CA ASN A 39 -6.72 -9.16 -11.65
C ASN A 39 -5.42 -8.46 -12.04
N HIS A 40 -5.03 -8.60 -13.31
CA HIS A 40 -3.85 -7.95 -13.89
C HIS A 40 -3.89 -6.41 -13.88
N LEU A 41 -5.05 -5.81 -13.57
CA LEU A 41 -5.16 -4.36 -13.36
C LEU A 41 -4.69 -3.95 -11.96
N ALA A 42 -4.50 -4.89 -11.04
CA ALA A 42 -3.91 -4.62 -9.73
C ALA A 42 -2.39 -4.56 -9.87
N TYR A 43 -1.78 -3.53 -9.27
CA TYR A 43 -0.32 -3.40 -9.18
C TYR A 43 0.39 -3.46 -10.54
N GLN A 44 -0.14 -2.78 -11.57
CA GLN A 44 0.36 -2.83 -12.96
C GLN A 44 1.83 -2.40 -13.10
N ASP A 45 2.34 -1.67 -12.13
CA ASP A 45 3.73 -1.24 -12.06
C ASP A 45 4.70 -2.41 -11.81
N ALA A 46 4.20 -3.52 -11.23
CA ALA A 46 4.90 -4.79 -11.24
C ALA A 46 4.81 -5.42 -12.63
N ASN A 47 5.93 -5.48 -13.34
CA ASN A 47 6.04 -6.00 -14.68
C ASN A 47 7.31 -6.85 -14.83
N GLN A 48 7.65 -7.28 -16.05
CA GLN A 48 8.80 -8.15 -16.29
C GLN A 48 10.15 -7.51 -15.91
N SER A 49 10.22 -6.18 -15.90
CA SER A 49 11.43 -5.43 -15.59
C SER A 49 11.48 -4.92 -14.15
N ALA A 50 10.34 -4.89 -13.45
CA ALA A 50 10.24 -4.32 -12.11
C ALA A 50 9.30 -5.11 -11.19
N ALA A 51 9.73 -5.37 -9.96
CA ALA A 51 8.88 -5.87 -8.89
C ALA A 51 8.54 -4.73 -7.91
N LEU A 52 7.44 -4.86 -7.19
CA LEU A 52 7.06 -3.95 -6.10
C LEU A 52 7.41 -4.60 -4.77
N LEU A 53 8.48 -4.12 -4.13
CA LEU A 53 8.85 -4.55 -2.78
C LEU A 53 7.89 -3.95 -1.77
N PHE A 54 7.33 -4.80 -0.93
CA PHE A 54 6.50 -4.37 0.19
C PHE A 54 7.26 -3.41 1.11
N TYR A 55 6.74 -2.19 1.28
CA TYR A 55 7.21 -1.26 2.31
C TYR A 55 6.24 -1.27 3.48
N SER A 56 4.96 -1.01 3.21
CA SER A 56 3.94 -1.01 4.25
C SER A 56 2.51 -1.18 3.73
N ARG A 57 1.60 -1.59 4.63
CA ARG A 57 0.18 -1.74 4.36
C ARG A 57 -0.63 -1.56 5.65
N TYR A 58 -1.61 -0.67 5.63
CA TYR A 58 -2.33 -0.24 6.82
C TYR A 58 -3.84 -0.40 6.71
N ASN A 59 -4.43 -0.97 7.76
CA ASN A 59 -5.85 -0.81 8.06
C ASN A 59 -6.02 0.45 8.92
N LEU A 60 -6.50 1.53 8.31
CA LEU A 60 -6.62 2.82 8.98
C LEU A 60 -7.95 2.91 9.72
N GLY A 61 -7.91 3.48 10.93
CA GLY A 61 -9.08 3.58 11.79
C GLY A 61 -9.47 2.28 12.50
N SER A 62 -8.67 1.22 12.37
CA SER A 62 -8.86 0.01 13.17
C SER A 62 -8.89 0.37 14.66
N LEU A 63 -9.98 0.02 15.32
CA LEU A 63 -10.15 0.19 16.77
C LEU A 63 -9.50 -0.95 17.58
N THR A 64 -9.00 -1.96 16.87
CA THR A 64 -8.31 -3.12 17.45
C THR A 64 -6.84 -3.09 17.06
N ASN A 65 -5.99 -3.73 17.86
CA ASN A 65 -4.59 -3.98 17.50
C ASN A 65 -4.43 -5.24 16.63
N ASP A 66 -5.53 -5.74 16.07
CA ASP A 66 -5.53 -6.97 15.28
C ASP A 66 -5.09 -6.69 13.85
N THR A 67 -4.27 -7.60 13.34
CA THR A 67 -3.84 -7.60 11.95
C THR A 67 -4.86 -8.37 11.11
N VAL A 68 -5.32 -7.77 10.01
CA VAL A 68 -6.21 -8.45 9.05
C VAL A 68 -5.37 -9.15 7.97
N ARG A 69 -5.71 -10.39 7.66
CA ARG A 69 -5.08 -11.23 6.63
C ARG A 69 -6.02 -12.37 6.22
N TYR A 70 -5.53 -13.47 5.65
CA TYR A 70 -6.37 -14.64 5.39
C TYR A 70 -7.05 -15.17 6.67
N PRO A 71 -8.33 -15.59 6.62
CA PRO A 71 -9.19 -15.72 5.45
C PRO A 71 -9.96 -14.45 5.04
N GLN A 72 -9.85 -13.35 5.79
CA GLN A 72 -10.55 -12.10 5.49
C GLN A 72 -10.01 -11.41 4.24
N ASP A 73 -8.71 -11.56 3.97
CA ASP A 73 -8.09 -11.20 2.70
C ASP A 73 -7.75 -12.45 1.89
N LYS A 74 -8.38 -12.61 0.71
CA LYS A 74 -8.14 -13.75 -0.17
C LYS A 74 -6.72 -13.80 -0.74
N TYR A 75 -6.07 -12.63 -0.87
CA TYR A 75 -4.68 -12.50 -1.29
C TYR A 75 -3.70 -12.65 -0.11
N ASP A 76 -4.21 -12.90 1.11
CA ASP A 76 -3.46 -13.02 2.37
C ASP A 76 -2.52 -11.83 2.63
N ARG A 77 -2.87 -10.65 2.10
CA ARG A 77 -2.16 -9.42 2.39
C ARG A 77 -2.30 -9.11 3.88
N THR A 78 -1.19 -8.75 4.50
CA THR A 78 -1.13 -8.36 5.91
C THR A 78 -1.46 -6.87 6.04
N TRP A 79 -2.64 -6.55 6.58
CA TRP A 79 -3.07 -5.18 6.89
C TRP A 79 -2.86 -4.90 8.37
N ARG A 80 -1.91 -4.03 8.69
CA ARG A 80 -1.58 -3.69 10.08
C ARG A 80 -2.41 -2.52 10.56
N PRO A 81 -2.90 -2.54 11.81
CA PRO A 81 -3.60 -1.40 12.35
C PRO A 81 -2.61 -0.28 12.65
N CYS A 82 -3.10 0.95 12.58
CA CYS A 82 -2.28 2.14 12.75
C CYS A 82 -1.84 2.33 14.22
N ASN A 83 -2.74 2.05 15.16
CA ASN A 83 -2.66 2.36 16.59
C ASN A 83 -1.63 1.56 17.44
N GLY A 84 -0.75 0.76 16.83
CA GLY A 84 0.25 -0.04 17.57
C GLY A 84 1.62 -0.16 16.92
N TYR A 85 1.78 0.30 15.68
CA TYR A 85 3.02 0.10 14.91
C TYR A 85 3.59 1.41 14.33
N ILE A 86 2.80 2.46 14.23
CA ILE A 86 3.18 3.76 13.66
C ILE A 86 2.52 4.88 14.45
N ASP A 87 3.20 6.02 14.55
CA ASP A 87 2.60 7.25 15.04
C ASP A 87 1.62 7.78 13.98
N CYS A 88 0.35 7.41 14.12
CA CYS A 88 -0.73 7.88 13.24
C CYS A 88 -1.23 9.27 13.64
N GLY A 89 -0.42 10.01 14.42
CA GLY A 89 -0.69 11.36 14.83
C GLY A 89 -1.99 11.50 15.62
N THR A 90 -2.59 12.68 15.54
CA THR A 90 -3.82 13.07 16.22
C THR A 90 -5.07 12.72 15.40
N TRP A 91 -5.07 11.67 14.59
CA TRP A 91 -6.22 11.35 13.73
C TRP A 91 -7.43 10.86 14.52
N ASN A 92 -8.62 11.22 14.05
CA ASN A 92 -9.86 10.67 14.57
C ASN A 92 -10.18 9.37 13.83
N PHE A 93 -10.62 8.35 14.56
CA PHE A 93 -11.01 7.06 13.98
C PHE A 93 -12.53 6.98 13.86
N THR A 94 -12.99 6.38 12.77
CA THR A 94 -14.41 6.14 12.51
C THR A 94 -14.60 4.78 11.85
N SER A 95 -15.83 4.27 11.91
CA SER A 95 -16.19 2.97 11.35
C SER A 95 -17.62 2.96 10.85
N SER A 96 -17.90 2.09 9.90
CA SER A 96 -19.25 1.83 9.39
C SER A 96 -19.81 0.54 9.99
N SER A 97 -21.06 0.60 10.47
CA SER A 97 -21.85 -0.60 10.80
C SER A 97 -22.49 -1.24 9.55
N LEU A 98 -22.54 -0.51 8.46
CA LEU A 98 -23.04 -0.98 7.16
C LEU A 98 -21.89 -1.58 6.35
N GLY A 99 -22.19 -2.60 5.55
CA GLY A 99 -21.20 -3.22 4.67
C GLY A 99 -20.73 -2.28 3.56
N ILE A 100 -19.42 -2.24 3.33
CA ILE A 100 -18.83 -1.52 2.20
C ILE A 100 -18.95 -2.37 0.94
N LYS A 101 -19.48 -1.78 -0.13
CA LYS A 101 -19.61 -2.40 -1.44
C LYS A 101 -18.31 -2.27 -2.21
N THR A 102 -18.07 -3.21 -3.12
CA THR A 102 -17.02 -3.15 -4.12
C THR A 102 -17.67 -3.13 -5.51
N THR A 103 -17.01 -2.50 -6.48
CA THR A 103 -17.44 -2.58 -7.88
C THR A 103 -17.14 -3.96 -8.45
N ARG A 104 -17.95 -4.41 -9.40
CA ARG A 104 -17.66 -5.66 -10.12
C ARG A 104 -16.35 -5.47 -10.88
N GLY A 105 -15.37 -6.32 -10.60
CA GLY A 105 -14.04 -6.23 -11.22
C GLY A 105 -13.10 -5.23 -10.54
N ASP A 106 -13.39 -4.79 -9.31
CA ASP A 106 -12.40 -4.15 -8.46
C ASP A 106 -11.11 -4.97 -8.47
N ALA A 107 -9.99 -4.35 -8.83
CA ALA A 107 -8.72 -5.05 -8.97
C ALA A 107 -8.05 -5.31 -7.62
N TYR A 108 -8.25 -4.42 -6.65
CA TYR A 108 -7.56 -4.48 -5.37
C TYR A 108 -8.27 -5.42 -4.40
N GLU A 109 -9.60 -5.53 -4.48
CA GLU A 109 -10.43 -6.38 -3.60
C GLU A 109 -10.01 -6.28 -2.12
N VAL A 110 -9.85 -5.04 -1.65
CA VAL A 110 -9.49 -4.78 -0.25
C VAL A 110 -10.59 -5.34 0.65
N PRO A 111 -10.26 -6.08 1.74
CA PRO A 111 -11.25 -6.70 2.59
C PRO A 111 -12.27 -5.69 3.13
N GLY A 112 -13.56 -6.08 3.17
CA GLY A 112 -14.61 -5.21 3.69
C GLY A 112 -14.39 -4.78 5.14
N VAL A 113 -13.73 -5.61 5.96
CA VAL A 113 -13.35 -5.27 7.34
C VAL A 113 -12.26 -4.20 7.44
N VAL A 114 -11.43 -4.05 6.40
CA VAL A 114 -10.42 -2.98 6.28
C VAL A 114 -11.11 -1.72 5.76
N MET A 115 -11.91 -1.85 4.71
CA MET A 115 -12.66 -0.71 4.16
C MET A 115 -13.71 -0.14 5.12
N GLY A 116 -14.20 -0.95 6.06
CA GLY A 116 -15.21 -0.57 7.05
C GLY A 116 -14.70 0.31 8.19
N THR A 117 -13.39 0.58 8.25
CA THR A 117 -12.77 1.51 9.19
C THR A 117 -12.03 2.61 8.43
N ALA A 118 -11.89 3.78 9.06
CA ALA A 118 -11.17 4.90 8.46
C ALA A 118 -10.61 5.87 9.49
N THR A 119 -9.62 6.63 9.07
CA THR A 119 -9.17 7.84 9.75
C THR A 119 -9.78 9.07 9.10
N VAL A 120 -10.08 10.10 9.90
CA VAL A 120 -10.51 11.43 9.45
C VAL A 120 -9.64 12.51 10.08
N ALA A 121 -9.38 13.58 9.33
CA ALA A 121 -8.53 14.67 9.80
C ALA A 121 -9.11 15.32 11.06
N ALA A 122 -8.37 15.28 12.17
CA ALA A 122 -8.86 15.85 13.43
C ALA A 122 -8.84 17.38 13.45
N ASP A 123 -7.95 18.01 12.69
CA ASP A 123 -7.92 19.45 12.46
C ASP A 123 -9.00 19.90 11.46
N ASN A 124 -9.77 18.96 10.90
CA ASN A 124 -10.73 19.11 9.82
C ASN A 124 -10.16 19.46 8.43
N PHE A 125 -8.83 19.46 8.26
CA PHE A 125 -8.17 19.91 7.05
C PHE A 125 -7.25 18.86 6.43
N THR A 126 -6.37 18.23 7.22
CA THR A 126 -5.27 17.43 6.66
C THR A 126 -5.08 16.08 7.35
N LEU A 127 -4.95 15.01 6.56
CA LEU A 127 -4.40 13.72 7.01
C LEU A 127 -3.03 13.54 6.39
N GLN A 128 -1.96 13.46 7.18
CA GLN A 128 -0.59 13.33 6.68
C GLN A 128 0.10 12.06 7.14
N HIS A 129 0.65 11.30 6.19
CA HIS A 129 1.42 10.09 6.44
C HIS A 129 2.88 10.27 6.01
N SER A 130 3.79 10.00 6.93
CA SER A 130 5.23 10.11 6.70
C SER A 130 5.77 8.90 5.93
N LEU A 131 6.77 9.14 5.09
CA LEU A 131 7.48 8.15 4.28
C LEU A 131 8.98 8.18 4.59
N GLY A 132 9.66 7.07 4.32
CA GLY A 132 11.12 7.00 4.36
C GLY A 132 11.74 6.50 5.67
N TYR A 133 10.93 6.17 6.68
CA TYR A 133 11.43 5.54 7.90
C TYR A 133 12.07 4.17 7.60
N GLY A 134 13.26 3.93 8.15
CA GLY A 134 13.98 2.66 8.01
C GLY A 134 14.62 2.42 6.63
N LEU A 135 14.66 3.42 5.75
CA LEU A 135 15.28 3.30 4.43
C LEU A 135 16.78 3.64 4.45
N ASN A 136 17.49 3.12 3.45
CA ASN A 136 18.89 3.45 3.22
C ASN A 136 19.03 4.91 2.74
N SER A 137 19.71 5.74 3.53
CA SER A 137 19.90 7.16 3.22
C SER A 137 20.80 7.46 2.02
N SER A 138 21.47 6.45 1.46
CA SER A 138 22.34 6.59 0.28
C SER A 138 21.59 6.45 -1.04
N VAL A 139 20.33 6.00 -1.01
CA VAL A 139 19.53 5.73 -2.22
C VAL A 139 18.34 6.69 -2.28
N GLN A 140 18.15 7.33 -3.43
CA GLN A 140 16.94 8.10 -3.69
C GLN A 140 15.77 7.11 -3.85
N THR A 141 14.75 7.24 -3.02
CA THR A 141 13.63 6.29 -3.01
C THR A 141 12.46 6.82 -3.84
N THR A 142 11.86 5.90 -4.60
CA THR A 142 10.55 6.10 -5.24
C THR A 142 9.54 5.21 -4.56
N PHE A 143 8.37 5.75 -4.24
CA PHE A 143 7.25 5.05 -3.63
C PHE A 143 6.10 4.89 -4.62
N TYR A 144 5.51 3.71 -4.64
CA TYR A 144 4.26 3.40 -5.33
C TYR A 144 3.19 3.28 -4.26
N ILE A 145 2.23 4.21 -4.28
CA ILE A 145 1.29 4.40 -3.18
C ILE A 145 -0.12 4.16 -3.68
N TYR A 146 -0.82 3.25 -3.02
CA TYR A 146 -2.21 2.91 -3.29
C TYR A 146 -3.04 3.32 -2.08
N LEU A 147 -4.01 4.20 -2.29
CA LEU A 147 -4.91 4.69 -1.26
C LEU A 147 -6.32 4.18 -1.53
N HIS A 148 -6.99 3.74 -0.47
CA HIS A 148 -8.30 3.11 -0.55
C HIS A 148 -9.30 3.89 0.30
N PHE A 149 -10.46 4.17 -0.31
CA PHE A 149 -11.47 5.07 0.22
C PHE A 149 -12.85 4.42 0.21
N ALA A 150 -13.65 4.73 1.22
CA ALA A 150 -15.10 4.60 1.22
C ALA A 150 -15.66 5.62 2.20
N ASP A 151 -16.64 6.43 1.79
CA ASP A 151 -17.29 7.37 2.71
C ASP A 151 -18.37 6.65 3.52
N PHE A 152 -18.46 6.98 4.81
CA PHE A 152 -19.48 6.45 5.72
C PHE A 152 -20.66 7.41 5.87
N ASP A 153 -20.53 8.65 5.39
CA ASP A 153 -21.55 9.66 5.48
C ASP A 153 -22.36 9.74 4.18
N TYR A 154 -23.68 9.63 4.31
CA TYR A 154 -24.57 9.90 3.19
C TYR A 154 -24.73 11.41 3.03
N LEU A 155 -24.08 11.98 2.02
CA LEU A 155 -24.06 13.42 1.80
C LEU A 155 -25.29 13.85 0.99
N SER A 156 -26.21 14.56 1.64
CA SER A 156 -27.40 15.14 1.02
C SER A 156 -27.41 16.67 1.15
N GLY A 157 -28.03 17.38 0.21
CA GLY A 157 -28.06 18.84 0.20
C GLY A 157 -26.70 19.46 -0.11
N ASN A 158 -26.22 20.35 0.77
CA ASN A 158 -24.96 21.09 0.58
C ASN A 158 -23.73 20.38 1.17
N GLY A 159 -23.87 19.16 1.68
CA GLY A 159 -22.76 18.38 2.23
C GLY A 159 -21.84 17.85 1.13
N SER A 160 -20.53 17.97 1.33
CA SER A 160 -19.50 17.47 0.43
C SER A 160 -18.25 17.04 1.20
N ARG A 161 -17.58 16.00 0.69
CA ARG A 161 -16.25 15.57 1.14
C ARG A 161 -15.32 15.54 -0.06
N ILE A 162 -14.57 16.61 -0.25
CA ILE A 162 -13.67 16.81 -1.38
C ILE A 162 -12.28 17.16 -0.86
N PHE A 163 -11.28 16.42 -1.30
CA PHE A 163 -9.88 16.61 -0.92
C PHE A 163 -8.95 16.26 -2.08
N GLN A 164 -7.67 16.65 -1.97
CA GLN A 164 -6.61 16.30 -2.92
C GLN A 164 -5.51 15.54 -2.18
N VAL A 165 -4.89 14.59 -2.87
CA VAL A 165 -3.65 13.97 -2.42
C VAL A 165 -2.48 14.86 -2.85
N ARG A 166 -1.54 15.06 -1.94
CA ARG A 166 -0.31 15.81 -2.19
C ARG A 166 0.88 15.06 -1.63
N ALA A 167 1.95 14.91 -2.39
CA ALA A 167 3.22 14.40 -1.89
C ALA A 167 4.24 15.55 -1.78
N ASP A 168 4.86 15.67 -0.62
CA ASP A 168 5.79 16.75 -0.28
C ASP A 168 5.26 18.18 -0.59
N GLY A 169 3.94 18.36 -0.53
CA GLY A 169 3.23 19.63 -0.73
C GLY A 169 2.68 19.86 -2.13
N GLU A 170 3.16 19.12 -3.13
CA GLU A 170 2.72 19.22 -4.52
C GLU A 170 1.47 18.36 -4.79
N PRO A 171 0.52 18.80 -5.61
CA PRO A 171 -0.68 18.03 -5.92
C PRO A 171 -0.35 16.83 -6.81
N ASP A 172 -0.68 15.62 -6.34
CA ASP A 172 -0.48 14.34 -7.03
C ASP A 172 -1.81 13.69 -7.47
N SER A 173 -2.94 14.34 -7.18
CA SER A 173 -4.26 13.91 -7.64
C SER A 173 -5.15 15.08 -8.04
N ASP A 174 -6.12 14.79 -8.90
CA ASP A 174 -7.33 15.60 -9.02
C ASP A 174 -8.12 15.59 -7.70
N ASN A 175 -9.22 16.38 -7.67
CA ASN A 175 -10.15 16.36 -6.55
C ASN A 175 -10.79 14.96 -6.39
N ILE A 176 -10.61 14.37 -5.21
CA ILE A 176 -11.20 13.11 -4.82
C ILE A 176 -12.47 13.38 -4.03
N SER A 177 -13.55 12.72 -4.42
CA SER A 177 -14.80 12.63 -3.66
C SER A 177 -15.14 11.13 -3.47
N PRO A 178 -14.83 10.54 -2.30
CA PRO A 178 -15.15 9.15 -2.04
C PRO A 178 -16.64 8.87 -2.16
N ALA A 179 -16.99 7.67 -2.63
CA ALA A 179 -18.38 7.27 -2.77
C ALA A 179 -18.93 6.70 -1.45
N TYR A 180 -20.20 6.99 -1.16
CA TYR A 180 -20.88 6.47 0.03
C TYR A 180 -20.98 4.94 -0.01
N LEU A 181 -20.38 4.29 0.99
CA LEU A 181 -20.32 2.83 1.18
C LEU A 181 -19.83 2.07 -0.05
N LEU A 182 -18.95 2.67 -0.85
CA LEU A 182 -18.37 2.05 -2.04
C LEU A 182 -16.86 2.26 -2.03
N ALA A 183 -16.13 1.15 -2.13
CA ALA A 183 -14.69 1.15 -2.24
C ALA A 183 -14.23 1.82 -3.55
N THR A 184 -13.36 2.82 -3.43
CA THR A 184 -12.66 3.48 -4.53
C THR A 184 -11.18 3.61 -4.20
N HIS A 185 -10.35 3.70 -5.23
CA HIS A 185 -8.90 3.57 -5.09
C HIS A 185 -8.18 4.64 -5.90
N VAL A 186 -7.06 5.15 -5.38
CA VAL A 186 -6.16 6.07 -6.07
C VAL A 186 -4.75 5.51 -6.00
N HIS A 187 -4.03 5.57 -7.11
CA HIS A 187 -2.62 5.22 -7.22
C HIS A 187 -1.82 6.42 -7.68
N PHE A 188 -0.66 6.64 -7.06
CA PHE A 188 0.32 7.63 -7.52
C PHE A 188 1.75 7.18 -7.18
N ILE A 189 2.71 7.74 -7.91
CA ILE A 189 4.13 7.46 -7.75
C ILE A 189 4.81 8.72 -7.24
N HIS A 190 5.57 8.59 -6.17
CA HIS A 190 6.28 9.72 -5.56
C HIS A 190 7.77 9.41 -5.39
N GLN A 191 8.62 10.18 -6.06
CA GLN A 191 10.07 10.11 -5.91
C GLN A 191 10.57 11.23 -5.01
N LEU A 192 11.30 10.86 -3.96
CA LEU A 192 11.92 11.84 -3.07
C LEU A 192 12.95 12.68 -3.82
N ALA A 193 13.06 13.96 -3.49
CA ALA A 193 13.96 14.88 -4.19
C ALA A 193 15.46 14.47 -4.12
N TYR A 194 15.89 13.82 -3.03
CA TYR A 194 17.27 13.37 -2.85
C TYR A 194 17.37 12.17 -1.89
N PRO A 195 18.49 11.41 -1.92
CA PRO A 195 18.74 10.31 -0.98
C PRO A 195 18.65 10.73 0.49
N GLY A 196 18.08 9.87 1.33
CA GLY A 196 18.01 10.09 2.79
C GLY A 196 17.01 11.15 3.25
N LEU A 197 16.21 11.71 2.33
CA LEU A 197 15.06 12.53 2.70
C LEU A 197 13.95 11.68 3.32
N TYR A 198 13.26 12.25 4.31
CA TYR A 198 11.96 11.76 4.75
C TYR A 198 10.89 12.55 4.00
N GLY A 199 10.06 11.87 3.23
CA GLY A 199 8.94 12.49 2.54
C GLY A 199 7.63 12.29 3.30
N TYR A 200 6.55 12.76 2.71
CA TYR A 200 5.20 12.47 3.18
C TYR A 200 4.21 12.57 2.03
N PHE A 201 3.05 11.95 2.21
CA PHE A 201 1.87 12.34 1.46
C PHE A 201 0.80 12.82 2.43
N ASN A 202 -0.07 13.71 1.97
CA ASN A 202 -1.23 14.13 2.72
C ASN A 202 -2.49 14.17 1.86
N LEU A 203 -3.64 14.12 2.53
CA LEU A 203 -4.93 14.42 1.96
C LEU A 203 -5.34 15.77 2.52
N THR A 204 -5.50 16.76 1.65
CA THR A 204 -5.83 18.13 2.02
C THR A 204 -7.24 18.48 1.56
N ARG A 205 -8.10 18.92 2.48
CA ARG A 205 -9.45 19.38 2.20
C ARG A 205 -9.44 20.51 1.16
N VAL A 206 -10.27 20.38 0.14
CA VAL A 206 -10.46 21.44 -0.87
C VAL A 206 -11.35 22.54 -0.29
N ALA A 207 -11.06 23.79 -0.67
CA ALA A 207 -11.88 24.94 -0.30
C ALA A 207 -13.35 24.74 -0.70
N GLY A 208 -14.27 24.97 0.24
CA GLY A 208 -15.71 24.76 0.04
C GLY A 208 -16.21 23.33 0.28
N SER A 209 -15.34 22.34 0.43
CA SER A 209 -15.73 21.03 1.00
C SER A 209 -16.26 21.24 2.41
N THR A 210 -17.30 20.52 2.85
CA THR A 210 -17.87 20.67 4.21
C THR A 210 -17.28 19.69 5.22
N LEU A 211 -16.83 18.53 4.77
CA LEU A 211 -16.28 17.47 5.60
C LEU A 211 -14.76 17.34 5.42
N PRO A 212 -14.06 16.82 6.46
CA PRO A 212 -12.63 16.56 6.40
C PRO A 212 -12.27 15.43 5.42
N PRO A 213 -10.99 15.27 5.05
CA PRO A 213 -10.54 14.07 4.36
C PRO A 213 -10.79 12.79 5.16
N ILE A 214 -11.02 11.69 4.46
CA ILE A 214 -11.20 10.34 5.02
C ILE A 214 -10.25 9.38 4.29
N LEU A 215 -9.66 8.42 5.01
CA LEU A 215 -8.80 7.40 4.43
C LEU A 215 -8.99 6.06 5.15
N ASN A 216 -9.31 5.00 4.40
CA ASN A 216 -9.65 3.69 4.95
C ASN A 216 -8.45 2.77 5.01
N ALA A 217 -7.63 2.79 3.95
CA ALA A 217 -6.45 1.94 3.88
C ALA A 217 -5.38 2.56 2.97
N ALA A 218 -4.13 2.15 3.18
CA ALA A 218 -3.02 2.54 2.32
C ALA A 218 -2.05 1.37 2.14
N GLU A 219 -1.51 1.23 0.95
CA GLU A 219 -0.40 0.33 0.62
C GLU A 219 0.73 1.16 0.02
N VAL A 220 1.97 0.84 0.40
CA VAL A 220 3.17 1.51 -0.08
C VAL A 220 4.19 0.47 -0.49
N TYR A 221 4.77 0.66 -1.66
CA TYR A 221 5.80 -0.21 -2.23
C TYR A 221 6.99 0.60 -2.73
N ILE A 222 8.13 -0.08 -2.87
CA ILE A 222 9.34 0.45 -3.49
C ILE A 222 9.66 -0.42 -4.71
N PRO A 223 9.95 0.17 -5.88
CA PRO A 223 10.27 -0.62 -7.06
C PRO A 223 11.65 -1.28 -6.90
N ILE A 224 11.76 -2.52 -7.34
CA ILE A 224 13.04 -3.21 -7.53
C ILE A 224 13.19 -3.48 -9.02
N ASN A 225 14.29 -3.01 -9.59
CA ASN A 225 14.64 -3.34 -10.97
C ASN A 225 15.17 -4.78 -11.05
N LEU A 226 14.47 -5.62 -11.80
CA LEU A 226 14.80 -7.04 -11.97
C LEU A 226 15.89 -7.27 -13.03
N SER A 227 16.10 -6.34 -13.96
CA SER A 227 17.13 -6.50 -15.00
C SER A 227 18.56 -6.42 -14.47
N VAL A 228 18.73 -5.89 -13.26
CA VAL A 228 20.03 -5.81 -12.55
C VAL A 228 20.26 -7.00 -11.62
N LEU A 229 19.20 -7.76 -11.29
CA LEU A 229 19.21 -8.84 -10.29
C LEU A 229 19.06 -10.24 -10.90
N ALA A 230 19.02 -10.37 -12.23
CA ALA A 230 19.06 -11.67 -12.87
C ALA A 230 20.42 -12.32 -12.56
N THR A 231 20.39 -13.45 -11.84
CA THR A 231 21.56 -14.33 -11.69
C THR A 231 22.01 -14.80 -13.06
N ASP A 232 23.32 -14.77 -13.32
CA ASP A 232 23.87 -15.38 -14.52
C ASP A 232 23.56 -16.89 -14.47
N ALA A 233 23.24 -17.50 -15.62
CA ALA A 233 23.04 -18.94 -15.69
C ALA A 233 24.28 -19.74 -15.24
N ALA A 234 25.46 -19.12 -15.26
CA ALA A 234 26.71 -19.68 -14.76
C ALA A 234 26.81 -19.74 -13.21
N ASP A 235 26.03 -18.96 -12.46
CA ASP A 235 26.14 -18.85 -11.00
C ASP A 235 25.66 -20.12 -10.25
N GLY A 236 24.99 -21.04 -10.96
CA GLY A 236 24.57 -22.35 -10.45
C GLY A 236 25.54 -23.50 -10.75
N MET A 237 26.65 -23.27 -11.45
CA MET A 237 27.62 -24.33 -11.76
C MET A 237 28.63 -24.47 -10.62
N LEU A 238 28.40 -25.44 -9.73
CA LEU A 238 29.41 -25.92 -8.81
C LEU A 238 30.60 -26.47 -9.62
N SER A 239 31.72 -25.77 -9.62
CA SER A 239 32.98 -26.34 -10.09
C SER A 239 33.36 -27.49 -9.16
N HIS A 240 33.31 -28.72 -9.68
CA HIS A 240 33.91 -29.86 -9.01
C HIS A 240 35.44 -29.76 -9.15
N HIS A 241 36.11 -29.40 -8.06
CA HIS A 241 37.53 -29.64 -7.85
C HIS A 241 37.71 -30.60 -6.68
#